data_AF-A0A926SMT0-F1
#
_entry.id   AF-A0A926SMT0-F1
#
_cell.length_a   1.000
_cell.length_b   1.000
_cell.length_c   1.000
_cell.angle_alpha   90.00
_cell.angle_beta   90.00
_cell.angle_gamma   90.00
#
_symmetry.space_group_name_H-M   'P 1'
#
loop_
_entity.id
_entity.type
_entity.pdbx_description
1 polymer ?
#
loop_
_entity_poly.entity_id
_entity_poly.type
_entity_poly.pdbx_seq_one_letter_code
_entity_poly.pdbx_strand_id
1 'polypeptide(L)'
;MTPDILRWHPYARQGLSWAITIISVLICLLILPTRLPGMELLSVGPNWLLIWVVAWSVKRTAFQGALAGLLLGMLQDAMTAPEPTHALSLAIVGFLTARLQKQRYVQEEFISIALIVFGMAVVAETVTALQFTWIGITQSDLPHRSLSEIWTYHQRIALSSAILSSLWAPAIYYPLNRWWEWMQRFEQSSS
;
A
#
# COMPACT_ATOMS: atom_id res chain seq x y z
N MET A 1 8.92 -23.60 -25.59
CA MET A 1 9.19 -22.75 -26.77
C MET A 1 8.48 -21.43 -26.52
N THR A 2 9.07 -20.28 -26.24
CA THR A 2 10.42 -19.69 -26.26
C THR A 2 10.29 -18.36 -25.47
N PRO A 3 11.37 -17.66 -25.06
CA PRO A 3 12.77 -18.08 -25.15
C PRO A 3 13.62 -17.75 -23.90
N ASP A 4 14.81 -18.35 -23.94
CA ASP A 4 16.07 -18.12 -23.22
C ASP A 4 16.57 -16.66 -23.02
N ILE A 5 15.72 -15.64 -23.12
CA ILE A 5 16.09 -14.22 -22.94
C ILE A 5 16.49 -13.93 -21.49
N LEU A 6 16.03 -14.74 -20.53
CA LEU A 6 16.26 -14.53 -19.10
C LEU A 6 17.71 -14.87 -18.65
N ARG A 7 18.50 -15.52 -19.51
CA ARG A 7 19.76 -16.13 -19.09
C ARG A 7 20.99 -15.21 -19.14
N TRP A 8 20.98 -14.06 -19.82
CA TRP A 8 22.27 -13.43 -20.20
C TRP A 8 22.51 -11.95 -19.92
N HIS A 9 21.59 -11.15 -19.35
CA HIS A 9 21.93 -9.75 -19.02
C HIS A 9 21.36 -9.26 -17.68
N PRO A 10 22.21 -8.78 -16.74
CA PRO A 10 21.75 -8.20 -15.48
C PRO A 10 20.77 -7.02 -15.70
N TYR A 11 20.97 -6.24 -16.77
CA TYR A 11 20.09 -5.15 -17.18
C TYR A 11 18.69 -5.62 -17.64
N ALA A 12 18.59 -6.73 -18.36
CA ALA A 12 17.30 -7.28 -18.81
C ALA A 12 16.48 -7.83 -17.63
N ARG A 13 17.16 -8.43 -16.64
CA ARG A 13 16.54 -8.90 -15.40
C ARG A 13 16.03 -7.74 -14.55
N GLN A 14 16.84 -6.69 -14.39
CA GLN A 14 16.43 -5.48 -13.69
C GLN A 14 15.20 -4.86 -14.40
N GLY A 15 15.24 -4.72 -15.72
CA GLY A 15 14.11 -4.25 -16.52
C GLY A 15 12.83 -5.06 -16.32
N LEU A 16 12.91 -6.39 -16.25
CA LEU A 16 11.75 -7.25 -16.00
C LEU A 16 11.20 -7.08 -14.57
N SER A 17 12.06 -6.98 -13.56
CA SER A 17 11.66 -6.70 -12.18
C SER A 17 10.94 -5.35 -12.07
N TRP A 18 11.46 -4.32 -12.73
CA TRP A 18 10.84 -3.01 -12.81
C TRP A 18 9.51 -3.07 -13.57
N ALA A 19 9.45 -3.76 -14.71
CA ALA A 19 8.23 -3.94 -15.47
C ALA A 19 7.14 -4.64 -14.65
N ILE A 20 7.46 -5.68 -13.88
CA ILE A 20 6.50 -6.38 -13.03
C ILE A 20 6.06 -5.53 -11.84
N THR A 21 7.00 -4.77 -11.26
CA THR A 21 6.67 -3.80 -10.21
C THR A 21 5.68 -2.76 -10.75
N ILE A 22 5.97 -2.19 -11.92
CA ILE A 22 5.12 -1.22 -12.60
C ILE A 22 3.76 -1.84 -12.95
N ILE A 23 3.74 -3.03 -13.57
CA ILE A 23 2.50 -3.73 -13.93
C ILE A 23 1.67 -4.05 -12.70
N SER A 24 2.27 -4.51 -11.60
CA SER A 24 1.55 -4.80 -10.36
C SER A 24 0.93 -3.53 -9.74
N VAL A 25 1.65 -2.41 -9.77
CA VAL A 25 1.15 -1.09 -9.37
C VAL A 25 0.01 -0.64 -10.28
N LEU A 26 0.19 -0.80 -11.59
CA LEU A 26 -0.79 -0.40 -12.62
C LEU A 26 -2.07 -1.23 -12.49
N ILE A 27 -1.96 -2.52 -12.19
CA ILE A 27 -3.09 -3.41 -11.88
C ILE A 27 -3.77 -2.96 -10.58
N CYS A 28 -3.02 -2.64 -9.51
CA CYS A 28 -3.61 -2.12 -8.28
C CYS A 28 -4.38 -0.81 -8.52
N LEU A 29 -3.83 0.08 -9.37
CA LEU A 29 -4.47 1.34 -9.75
C LEU A 29 -5.72 1.13 -10.61
N LEU A 30 -5.69 0.19 -11.55
CA LEU A 30 -6.83 -0.11 -12.43
C LEU A 30 -7.95 -0.86 -11.68
N ILE A 31 -7.61 -1.62 -10.65
CA ILE A 31 -8.57 -2.32 -9.79
C ILE A 31 -9.22 -1.36 -8.77
N LEU A 32 -8.52 -0.29 -8.38
CA LEU A 32 -9.01 0.71 -7.43
C LEU A 32 -10.38 1.34 -7.81
N PRO A 33 -10.64 1.73 -9.08
CA PRO A 33 -11.96 2.22 -9.52
C PRO A 33 -12.95 1.10 -9.83
N THR A 34 -12.52 -0.16 -10.00
CA THR A 34 -13.42 -1.28 -10.25
C THR A 34 -14.08 -1.76 -8.96
N ARG A 35 -15.21 -1.12 -8.67
CA ARG A 35 -16.17 -1.39 -7.59
C ARG A 35 -16.90 -2.73 -7.85
N LEU A 36 -16.16 -3.84 -7.83
CA LEU A 36 -16.73 -5.16 -8.10
C LEU A 36 -17.63 -5.62 -6.92
N PRO A 37 -18.82 -6.18 -7.20
CA PRO A 37 -19.72 -6.66 -6.15
C PRO A 37 -19.03 -7.77 -5.34
N GLY A 38 -18.93 -7.57 -4.01
CA GLY A 38 -18.20 -8.44 -3.09
C GLY A 38 -16.83 -7.91 -2.62
N MET A 39 -16.33 -6.82 -3.22
CA MET A 39 -15.11 -6.12 -2.79
C MET A 39 -15.40 -4.87 -1.94
N GLU A 40 -16.66 -4.60 -1.62
CA GLU A 40 -17.05 -3.44 -0.82
C GLU A 40 -17.75 -3.86 0.45
N LEU A 41 -17.30 -3.28 1.56
CA LEU A 41 -18.00 -3.30 2.83
C LEU A 41 -18.47 -1.86 3.04
N LEU A 42 -19.79 -1.66 3.15
CA LEU A 42 -20.36 -0.34 3.48
C LEU A 42 -19.99 0.78 2.49
N SER A 43 -19.90 0.45 1.19
CA SER A 43 -19.45 1.37 0.12
C SER A 43 -17.98 1.80 0.20
N VAL A 44 -17.19 1.15 1.05
CA VAL A 44 -15.74 1.34 1.20
C VAL A 44 -15.02 0.14 0.59
N GLY A 45 -14.13 0.39 -0.36
CA GLY A 45 -13.29 -0.64 -0.99
C GLY A 45 -11.95 -0.83 -0.27
N PRO A 46 -11.25 -1.95 -0.50
CA PRO A 46 -9.90 -2.17 0.00
C PRO A 46 -8.90 -1.17 -0.60
N ASN A 47 -7.92 -0.79 0.20
CA ASN A 47 -6.84 0.08 -0.26
C ASN A 47 -5.70 -0.77 -0.85
N TRP A 48 -5.83 -1.09 -2.15
CA TRP A 48 -4.86 -1.92 -2.89
C TRP A 48 -3.44 -1.34 -2.87
N LEU A 49 -3.31 -0.01 -2.96
CA LEU A 49 -2.02 0.68 -2.92
C LEU A 49 -1.36 0.55 -1.55
N LEU A 50 -2.13 0.64 -0.47
CA LEU A 50 -1.61 0.42 0.87
C LEU A 50 -1.09 -1.01 1.04
N ILE A 51 -1.86 -2.01 0.62
CA ILE A 51 -1.42 -3.42 0.69
C ILE A 51 -0.11 -3.60 -0.07
N TRP A 52 -0.02 -3.03 -1.27
CA TRP A 52 1.18 -3.09 -2.09
C TRP A 52 2.39 -2.41 -1.44
N VAL A 53 2.21 -1.18 -0.92
CA VAL A 53 3.27 -0.43 -0.21
C VAL A 53 3.76 -1.22 0.99
N VAL A 54 2.86 -1.82 1.76
CA VAL A 54 3.21 -2.66 2.91
C VAL A 54 4.02 -3.86 2.44
N ALA A 55 3.52 -4.63 1.47
CA ALA A 55 4.19 -5.83 0.96
C ALA A 55 5.59 -5.53 0.40
N TRP A 56 5.74 -4.43 -0.33
CA TRP A 56 6.99 -4.02 -0.94
C TRP A 56 8.00 -3.46 0.09
N SER A 57 7.50 -2.77 1.12
CA SER A 57 8.34 -2.14 2.16
C SER A 57 8.90 -3.13 3.17
N VAL A 58 8.28 -4.30 3.33
CA VAL A 58 8.69 -5.36 4.30
C VAL A 58 10.16 -5.78 4.14
N LYS A 59 10.65 -5.95 2.90
CA LYS A 59 12.02 -6.42 2.62
C LYS A 59 13.00 -5.29 2.26
N ARG A 60 12.63 -4.02 2.44
CA ARG A 60 13.40 -2.86 1.98
C ARG A 60 13.70 -1.87 3.11
N THR A 61 14.57 -0.89 2.82
CA THR A 61 14.93 0.12 3.82
C THR A 61 13.78 1.10 4.06
N ALA A 62 13.73 1.68 5.26
CA ALA A 62 12.69 2.64 5.64
C ALA A 62 12.59 3.84 4.69
N PHE A 63 13.72 4.31 4.17
CA PHE A 63 13.75 5.38 3.19
C PHE A 63 13.16 4.94 1.84
N GLN A 64 13.50 3.73 1.37
CA GLN A 64 12.91 3.19 0.15
C GLN A 64 11.40 3.00 0.29
N GLY A 65 10.93 2.45 1.42
CA GLY A 65 9.50 2.28 1.72
C GLY A 65 8.75 3.61 1.74
N ALA A 66 9.31 4.63 2.40
CA ALA A 66 8.75 5.97 2.42
C ALA A 66 8.65 6.58 1.01
N LEU A 67 9.71 6.45 0.20
CA LEU A 67 9.75 6.99 -1.15
C LEU A 67 8.73 6.29 -2.07
N ALA A 68 8.59 4.96 -1.97
CA ALA A 68 7.58 4.23 -2.73
C ALA A 68 6.16 4.63 -2.32
N GLY A 69 5.91 4.75 -1.02
CA GLY A 69 4.62 5.25 -0.50
C GLY A 69 4.30 6.66 -1.00
N LEU A 70 5.28 7.56 -0.99
CA LEU A 70 5.14 8.92 -1.50
C LEU A 70 4.79 8.94 -2.99
N LEU A 71 5.58 8.24 -3.83
CA LEU A 71 5.36 8.20 -5.27
C LEU A 71 4.01 7.59 -5.63
N LEU A 72 3.61 6.52 -4.95
CA LEU A 72 2.30 5.89 -5.17
C LEU A 72 1.15 6.76 -4.71
N GLY A 73 1.28 7.43 -3.57
CA GLY A 73 0.24 8.34 -3.12
C GLY A 73 0.16 9.60 -3.98
N MET A 74 1.27 10.12 -4.51
CA MET A 74 1.22 11.20 -5.52
C MET A 74 0.56 10.73 -6.82
N LEU A 75 0.82 9.49 -7.24
CA LEU A 75 0.17 8.90 -8.41
C LEU A 75 -1.33 8.70 -8.19
N GLN A 76 -1.73 8.32 -6.97
CA GLN A 76 -3.13 8.26 -6.57
C GLN A 76 -3.76 9.65 -6.56
N ASP A 77 -3.12 10.63 -5.92
CA ASP A 77 -3.57 12.03 -5.86
C ASP A 77 -3.72 12.64 -7.27
N ALA A 78 -2.88 12.24 -8.23
CA ALA A 78 -2.99 12.66 -9.63
C ALA A 78 -4.19 12.04 -10.37
N MET A 79 -4.64 10.85 -9.96
CA MET A 79 -5.81 10.18 -10.52
C MET A 79 -7.12 10.59 -9.83
N THR A 80 -7.05 10.97 -8.55
CA THR A 80 -8.19 11.35 -7.72
C THR A 80 -8.18 12.85 -7.42
N ALA A 81 -8.89 13.28 -6.37
CA ALA A 81 -8.76 14.63 -5.87
C ALA A 81 -7.41 14.80 -5.15
N PRO A 82 -6.72 15.94 -5.32
CA PRO A 82 -5.44 16.22 -4.65
C PRO A 82 -5.57 16.60 -3.16
N GLU A 83 -6.79 16.84 -2.67
CA GLU A 83 -7.06 17.15 -1.27
C GLU A 83 -8.07 16.14 -0.70
N PRO A 84 -7.75 15.41 0.39
CA PRO A 84 -6.48 15.36 1.14
C PRO A 84 -5.39 14.52 0.43
N THR A 85 -4.12 14.79 0.72
CA THR A 85 -3.00 14.12 0.03
C THR A 85 -2.78 12.69 0.55
N HIS A 86 -3.07 11.70 -0.29
CA HIS A 86 -2.76 10.29 -0.05
C HIS A 86 -1.25 10.04 -0.01
N ALA A 87 -0.45 10.88 -0.69
CA ALA A 87 1.01 10.87 -0.65
C ALA A 87 1.59 10.82 0.77
N LEU A 88 1.07 11.65 1.68
CA LEU A 88 1.59 11.74 3.05
C LEU A 88 1.23 10.48 3.85
N SER A 89 -0.01 10.00 3.74
CA SER A 89 -0.48 8.80 4.43
C SER A 89 0.31 7.54 4.01
N LEU A 90 0.51 7.33 2.71
CA LEU A 90 1.22 6.17 2.18
C LEU A 90 2.73 6.24 2.44
N ALA A 91 3.34 7.44 2.43
CA ALA A 91 4.73 7.61 2.82
C ALA A 91 4.98 7.20 4.28
N ILE A 92 4.09 7.62 5.19
CA ILE A 92 4.17 7.24 6.62
C ILE A 92 4.01 5.72 6.77
N VAL A 93 3.02 5.12 6.11
CA VAL A 93 2.81 3.65 6.13
C VAL A 93 4.04 2.90 5.62
N GLY A 94 4.62 3.31 4.48
CA GLY A 94 5.81 2.67 3.93
C GLY A 94 7.02 2.78 4.86
N PHE A 95 7.21 3.95 5.47
CA PHE A 95 8.27 4.17 6.46
C PHE A 95 8.11 3.28 7.70
N LEU A 96 6.92 3.28 8.30
CA LEU A 96 6.64 2.52 9.53
C LEU A 96 6.71 1.02 9.28
N THR A 97 6.20 0.54 8.15
CA THR A 97 6.24 -0.88 7.79
C THR A 97 7.68 -1.40 7.68
N ALA A 98 8.53 -0.68 6.95
CA ALA A 98 9.94 -1.05 6.79
C ALA A 98 10.73 -0.95 8.10
N ARG A 99 10.35 -0.06 9.02
CA ARG A 99 10.91 0.02 10.38
C ARG A 99 10.49 -1.17 11.24
N LEU A 100 9.21 -1.52 11.21
CA LEU A 100 8.59 -2.55 12.04
C LEU A 100 9.17 -3.95 11.72
N GLN A 101 9.38 -4.24 10.44
CA GLN A 101 9.99 -5.51 10.00
C GLN A 101 11.47 -5.63 10.38
N LYS A 102 12.23 -4.52 10.36
CA LYS A 102 13.65 -4.53 10.74
C LYS A 102 13.89 -4.91 12.21
N GLN A 103 12.87 -4.76 13.08
CA GLN A 103 12.95 -5.07 14.51
C GLN A 103 12.65 -6.52 14.90
N ARG A 104 12.48 -7.44 13.93
CA ARG A 104 12.55 -8.91 14.17
C ARG A 104 11.50 -9.45 15.15
N TYR A 105 10.22 -9.13 14.94
CA TYR A 105 9.12 -9.74 15.70
C TYR A 105 7.90 -10.12 14.88
N VAL A 106 8.11 -10.58 13.65
CA VAL A 106 7.03 -11.07 12.81
C VAL A 106 7.52 -12.34 12.14
N GLN A 107 7.16 -13.48 12.71
CA GLN A 107 7.11 -14.72 11.94
C GLN A 107 6.29 -14.41 10.68
N GLU A 108 6.82 -14.71 9.49
CA GLU A 108 6.23 -14.44 8.16
C GLU A 108 4.93 -15.24 7.90
N GLU A 109 4.15 -15.46 8.95
CA GLU A 109 2.88 -16.14 8.90
C GLU A 109 1.81 -15.20 8.37
N PHE A 110 0.89 -15.75 7.57
CA PHE A 110 -0.18 -15.03 6.89
C PHE A 110 -0.95 -14.07 7.81
N ILE A 111 -1.13 -14.46 9.08
CA ILE A 111 -1.82 -13.70 10.11
C ILE A 111 -1.08 -12.38 10.42
N SER A 112 0.24 -12.42 10.54
CA SER A 112 1.00 -11.24 10.92
C SER A 112 1.02 -10.18 9.81
N ILE A 113 1.10 -10.62 8.55
CA ILE A 113 0.99 -9.71 7.39
C ILE A 113 -0.40 -9.04 7.37
N ALA A 114 -1.46 -9.80 7.61
CA ALA A 114 -2.81 -9.26 7.72
C ALA A 114 -2.91 -8.23 8.86
N LEU A 115 -2.34 -8.53 10.04
CA LEU A 115 -2.32 -7.61 11.18
C LEU A 115 -1.54 -6.32 10.91
N ILE A 116 -0.39 -6.40 10.22
CA ILE A 116 0.38 -5.22 9.81
C ILE A 116 -0.46 -4.37 8.86
N VAL A 117 -1.05 -4.96 7.83
CA VAL A 117 -1.88 -4.22 6.87
C VAL A 117 -3.09 -3.58 7.56
N PHE A 118 -3.73 -4.31 8.48
CA PHE A 118 -4.81 -3.77 9.31
C PHE A 118 -4.37 -2.54 10.09
N GLY A 119 -3.27 -2.65 10.85
CA GLY A 119 -2.74 -1.54 11.65
C GLY A 119 -2.33 -0.34 10.79
N MET A 120 -1.66 -0.59 9.66
CA MET A 120 -1.24 0.46 8.73
C MET A 120 -2.42 1.14 8.04
N ALA A 121 -3.50 0.42 7.74
CA ALA A 121 -4.73 1.00 7.21
C ALA A 121 -5.38 1.96 8.22
N VAL A 122 -5.46 1.57 9.50
CA VAL A 122 -5.94 2.47 10.56
C VAL A 122 -5.05 3.72 10.67
N VAL A 123 -3.73 3.56 10.61
CA VAL A 123 -2.80 4.71 10.63
C VAL A 123 -3.01 5.62 9.42
N ALA A 124 -3.11 5.08 8.20
CA ALA A 124 -3.32 5.87 7.00
C ALA A 124 -4.61 6.70 7.08
N GLU A 125 -5.71 6.08 7.49
CA GLU A 125 -7.02 6.73 7.60
C GLU A 125 -7.04 7.78 8.72
N THR A 126 -6.33 7.52 9.83
CA THR A 126 -6.14 8.50 10.91
C THR A 126 -5.37 9.71 10.42
N VAL A 127 -4.31 9.50 9.62
CA VAL A 127 -3.54 10.59 9.00
C VAL A 127 -4.42 11.39 8.04
N THR A 128 -5.24 10.74 7.23
CA THR A 128 -6.20 11.42 6.33
C THR A 128 -7.26 12.19 7.10
N ALA A 129 -7.81 11.64 8.18
CA ALA A 129 -8.75 12.33 9.05
C ALA A 129 -8.12 13.57 9.73
N LEU A 130 -6.85 13.48 10.13
CA LEU A 130 -6.08 14.62 10.65
C LEU A 130 -5.87 15.68 9.58
N GLN A 131 -5.59 15.30 8.33
CA GLN A 131 -5.49 16.23 7.20
C GLN A 131 -6.82 16.97 6.97
N PHE A 132 -7.95 16.26 6.97
CA PHE A 132 -9.28 16.88 6.87
C PHE A 132 -9.56 17.84 8.02
N THR A 133 -9.18 17.48 9.24
CA THR A 133 -9.32 18.34 10.43
C THR A 133 -8.47 19.61 10.26
N TRP A 134 -7.23 19.48 9.79
CA TRP A 134 -6.35 20.62 9.55
C TRP A 134 -6.91 21.55 8.48
N ILE A 135 -7.31 21.01 7.33
CA ILE A 135 -7.91 21.79 6.23
C ILE A 135 -9.17 22.53 6.71
N GLY A 136 -10.06 21.85 7.44
CA GLY A 136 -11.28 22.44 8.01
C GLY A 136 -11.04 23.53 9.06
N ILE A 137 -9.89 23.53 9.75
CA ILE A 137 -9.50 24.60 10.68
C ILE A 137 -8.90 25.80 9.93
N THR A 138 -8.08 25.56 8.89
CA THR A 138 -7.45 26.62 8.09
C THR A 138 -8.40 27.33 7.13
N GLN A 139 -9.42 26.64 6.60
CA GLN A 139 -10.45 27.23 5.74
C GLN A 139 -11.69 27.55 6.58
N SER A 140 -11.63 28.66 7.30
CA SER A 140 -12.64 29.17 8.23
C SER A 140 -13.90 29.74 7.56
N ASP A 141 -14.53 29.00 6.62
CA ASP A 141 -15.78 29.39 5.96
C ASP A 141 -16.83 28.26 5.85
N LEU A 142 -16.53 27.05 6.33
CA LEU A 142 -17.51 25.95 6.35
C LEU A 142 -18.22 25.86 7.71
N PRO A 143 -19.55 25.62 7.73
CA PRO A 143 -20.30 25.47 8.97
C PRO A 143 -19.68 24.33 9.78
N HIS A 144 -19.71 24.46 11.11
CA HIS A 144 -19.24 23.47 12.08
C HIS A 144 -19.94 22.11 11.87
N ARG A 145 -19.60 21.36 10.82
CA ARG A 145 -19.82 19.92 10.79
C ARG A 145 -19.04 19.40 11.96
N SER A 146 -19.76 18.87 12.94
CA SER A 146 -19.20 18.48 14.21
C SER A 146 -18.01 17.56 13.93
N LEU A 147 -16.82 17.93 14.44
CA LEU A 147 -15.61 17.11 14.26
C LEU A 147 -15.85 15.66 14.71
N SER A 148 -16.79 15.46 15.65
CA SER A 148 -17.32 14.17 16.06
C SER A 148 -18.00 13.37 14.96
N GLU A 149 -18.79 13.99 14.06
CA GLU A 149 -19.41 13.28 12.93
C GLU A 149 -18.38 12.84 11.90
N ILE A 150 -17.41 13.71 11.59
CA ILE A 150 -16.30 13.40 10.68
C ILE A 150 -15.48 12.23 11.24
N TRP A 151 -15.20 12.26 12.55
CA TRP A 151 -14.44 11.21 13.23
C TRP A 151 -15.19 9.88 13.27
N THR A 152 -16.48 9.89 13.60
CA THR A 152 -17.30 8.66 13.68
C THR A 152 -17.47 8.02 12.29
N TYR A 153 -17.64 8.84 11.26
CA TYR A 153 -17.71 8.39 9.88
C TYR A 153 -16.37 7.82 9.41
N HIS A 154 -15.25 8.51 9.66
CA HIS A 154 -13.93 8.00 9.30
C HIS A 154 -13.52 6.77 10.09
N GLN A 155 -13.93 6.62 11.35
CA GLN A 155 -13.67 5.40 12.11
C GLN A 155 -14.35 4.17 11.48
N ARG A 156 -15.58 4.33 10.98
CA ARG A 156 -16.28 3.25 10.27
C ARG A 156 -15.62 2.92 8.93
N ILE A 157 -15.18 3.94 8.19
CA ILE A 157 -14.42 3.76 6.95
C ILE A 157 -13.11 3.05 7.23
N ALA A 158 -12.34 3.53 8.21
CA ALA A 158 -11.04 2.99 8.56
C ALA A 158 -11.10 1.52 8.98
N LEU A 159 -12.09 1.15 9.79
CA LEU A 159 -12.28 -0.24 10.17
C LEU A 159 -12.68 -1.12 8.98
N SER A 160 -13.57 -0.62 8.11
CA SER A 160 -14.03 -1.37 6.93
C SER A 160 -12.88 -1.56 5.93
N SER A 161 -12.12 -0.50 5.63
CA SER A 161 -10.96 -0.54 4.74
C SER A 161 -9.83 -1.39 5.33
N ALA A 162 -9.59 -1.31 6.63
CA ALA A 162 -8.59 -2.13 7.32
C ALA A 162 -8.93 -3.62 7.31
N ILE A 163 -10.18 -3.99 7.57
CA ILE A 163 -10.63 -5.40 7.54
C ILE A 163 -10.53 -5.95 6.12
N LEU A 164 -11.02 -5.22 5.13
CA LEU A 164 -10.94 -5.64 3.73
C LEU A 164 -9.48 -5.75 3.27
N SER A 165 -8.66 -4.74 3.56
CA SER A 165 -7.27 -4.72 3.13
C SER A 165 -6.45 -5.83 3.80
N SER A 166 -6.70 -6.12 5.09
CA SER A 166 -6.03 -7.21 5.79
C SER A 166 -6.44 -8.58 5.27
N LEU A 167 -7.70 -8.75 4.86
CA LEU A 167 -8.19 -10.00 4.27
C LEU A 167 -7.53 -10.28 2.91
N TRP A 168 -7.38 -9.24 2.09
CA TRP A 168 -6.72 -9.34 0.78
C TRP A 168 -5.19 -9.33 0.84
N ALA A 169 -4.61 -8.92 1.97
CA ALA A 169 -3.16 -8.79 2.12
C ALA A 169 -2.38 -10.08 1.86
N PRO A 170 -2.73 -11.25 2.43
CA PRO A 170 -2.02 -12.50 2.16
C PRO A 170 -2.11 -12.92 0.69
N ALA A 171 -3.26 -12.70 0.05
CA ALA A 171 -3.50 -13.07 -1.34
C ALA A 171 -2.60 -12.29 -2.31
N ILE A 172 -2.30 -11.02 -2.01
CA ILE A 172 -1.38 -10.18 -2.79
C ILE A 172 0.07 -10.42 -2.37
N TYR A 173 0.34 -10.52 -1.07
CA TYR A 173 1.69 -10.69 -0.53
C TYR A 173 2.33 -11.98 -1.04
N TYR A 174 1.61 -13.10 -1.04
CA TYR A 174 2.16 -14.40 -1.41
C TYR A 174 2.77 -14.46 -2.83
N PRO A 175 2.05 -14.09 -3.92
CA PRO A 175 2.62 -14.12 -5.26
C PRO A 175 3.79 -13.14 -5.43
N LEU A 176 3.70 -11.94 -4.83
CA LEU A 176 4.77 -10.93 -4.86
C LEU A 176 6.02 -11.42 -4.12
N ASN A 177 5.85 -11.98 -2.91
CA ASN A 177 6.94 -12.51 -2.12
C ASN A 177 7.65 -13.68 -2.82
N ARG A 178 6.87 -14.61 -3.38
CA ARG A 178 7.41 -15.74 -4.14
C ARG A 178 8.21 -15.29 -5.36
N TRP A 179 7.75 -14.23 -6.04
CA TRP A 179 8.47 -13.65 -7.17
C TRP A 179 9.82 -13.04 -6.75
N TRP A 180 9.84 -12.26 -5.67
CA TRP A 180 11.09 -11.69 -5.14
C TRP A 180 12.09 -12.75 -4.68
N GLU A 181 11.63 -13.80 -4.00
CA GLU A 181 12.47 -14.93 -3.62
C GLU A 181 13.05 -15.66 -4.83
N TRP A 182 12.25 -15.84 -5.88
CA TRP A 182 12.70 -16.49 -7.11
C TRP A 182 13.84 -15.69 -7.74
N MET A 183 13.71 -14.37 -7.82
CA MET A 183 14.76 -13.48 -8.34
C MET A 183 16.04 -13.52 -7.49
N GLN A 184 15.91 -13.48 -6.16
CA GLN A 184 17.06 -13.54 -5.25
C GLN A 184 17.82 -14.88 -5.36
N ARG A 185 17.11 -16.01 -5.51
CA ARG A 185 17.75 -17.33 -5.69
C ARG A 185 18.56 -17.41 -6.98
N PHE A 186 18.11 -16.78 -8.06
CA PHE A 186 18.85 -16.76 -9.31
C PHE A 186 20.08 -15.84 -9.27
N GLU A 187 20.07 -14.81 -8.43
CA GLU A 187 21.21 -13.91 -8.23
C GLU A 187 22.35 -14.62 -7.50
N GLN A 188 22.03 -15.42 -6.48
CA GLN A 188 23.00 -16.23 -5.73
C GLN A 188 23.58 -17.42 -6.51
N SER A 189 22.88 -17.95 -7.52
CA SER A 189 23.39 -19.05 -8.36
C SER A 189 24.38 -18.61 -9.44
N SER A 190 24.56 -17.29 -9.63
CA SER A 190 25.46 -16.71 -10.64
C SER A 190 26.74 -16.08 -10.06
N SER A 191 26.91 -16.16 -8.74
CA SER A 191 28.11 -15.79 -7.99
C SER A 191 28.84 -17.03 -7.50
#